data_AF-A0A2C9KPR7-F1
#
_entry.id   AF-A0A2C9KPR7-F1
#
_cell.length_a   1.000
_cell.length_b   1.000
_cell.length_c   1.000
_cell.angle_alpha   90.00
_cell.angle_beta   90.00
_cell.angle_gamma   90.00
#
_symmetry.space_group_name_H-M   'P 1'
#
loop_
_entity.id
_entity.type
_entity.pdbx_description
1 polymer ?
#
loop_
_entity_poly.entity_id
_entity_poly.type
_entity_poly.pdbx_seq_one_letter_code
_entity_poly.pdbx_strand_id
1 'polypeptide(L)'
;MRLVLSFGLVWAIAYVKHSARGLHTTNKFISPEDKIDFFCCGQRPLATDNGALEVAQRNGHVQEAIPHSHPSICSIRRVNNIYHKCSGVLVKNLAGKYFIITNWYYCVYDIG
;
A
#
# COMPACT_ATOMS: atom_id res chain seq x y z
N MET A 1 33.58 -5.68 28.65
CA MET A 1 32.22 -6.25 28.81
C MET A 1 31.08 -5.46 28.15
N ARG A 2 31.31 -4.26 27.58
CA ARG A 2 30.24 -3.49 26.90
C ARG A 2 29.94 -3.91 25.45
N LEU A 3 30.92 -4.47 24.74
CA LEU A 3 30.80 -4.85 23.32
C LEU A 3 29.97 -6.12 23.07
N VAL A 4 29.97 -7.07 24.00
CA VAL A 4 29.29 -8.37 23.83
C VAL A 4 27.76 -8.23 23.93
N LEU A 5 27.29 -7.28 24.75
CA LEU A 5 25.87 -7.00 24.94
C LEU A 5 25.22 -6.37 23.70
N SER A 6 25.96 -5.54 22.96
CA SER A 6 25.45 -4.89 21.75
C SER A 6 25.26 -5.87 20.58
N PHE A 7 26.12 -6.88 20.43
CA PHE A 7 25.93 -7.91 19.38
C PHE A 7 24.74 -8.83 19.67
N GLY A 8 24.49 -9.17 20.95
CA GLY A 8 23.32 -9.96 21.33
C GLY A 8 21.99 -9.26 21.05
N LEU A 9 21.93 -7.94 21.28
CA LEU A 9 20.75 -7.12 20.98
C LEU A 9 20.47 -7.00 19.48
N VAL A 10 21.50 -6.81 18.65
CA VAL A 10 21.34 -6.77 17.18
C VAL A 10 20.84 -8.11 16.63
N TRP A 11 21.32 -9.22 17.18
CA TRP A 11 20.87 -10.56 16.78
C TRP A 11 19.42 -10.83 17.20
N ALA A 12 19.02 -10.37 18.39
CA ALA A 12 17.63 -10.48 18.85
C ALA A 12 16.66 -9.68 17.96
N ILE A 13 17.03 -8.47 17.52
CA ILE A 13 16.18 -7.63 16.65
C ILE A 13 16.07 -8.23 15.23
N ALA A 14 17.16 -8.79 14.70
CA ALA A 14 17.17 -9.42 13.37
C ALA A 14 16.36 -10.74 13.31
N TYR A 15 16.23 -11.45 14.44
CA TYR A 15 15.49 -12.71 14.54
C TYR A 15 14.14 -12.61 15.27
N VAL A 16 13.65 -11.39 15.56
CA VAL A 16 12.22 -11.23 15.91
C VAL A 16 11.40 -11.60 14.69
N LYS A 17 11.06 -12.88 14.62
CA LYS A 17 10.05 -13.46 13.75
C LYS A 17 8.82 -12.57 13.90
N HIS A 18 8.53 -11.76 12.88
CA HIS A 18 7.27 -11.04 12.82
C HIS A 18 6.18 -12.10 12.95
N SER A 19 5.51 -12.09 14.10
CA SER A 19 4.37 -12.94 14.38
C SER A 19 3.25 -12.50 13.43
N ALA A 20 3.30 -13.04 12.21
CA ALA A 20 2.23 -12.96 11.24
C ALA A 20 1.10 -13.88 11.72
N ARG A 21 0.43 -13.48 12.79
CA ARG A 21 -0.85 -14.02 13.20
C ARG A 21 -1.81 -12.86 13.42
N GLY A 22 -2.55 -12.59 12.36
CA GLY A 22 -3.77 -11.83 12.36
C GLY A 22 -4.49 -12.18 11.07
N LEU A 23 -5.29 -13.24 11.12
CA LEU A 23 -6.27 -13.57 10.09
C LEU A 23 -7.15 -12.33 9.89
N HIS A 24 -6.82 -11.48 8.92
CA HIS A 24 -7.67 -10.37 8.54
C HIS A 24 -8.83 -10.96 7.74
N THR A 25 -9.92 -11.25 8.44
CA THR A 25 -11.24 -11.14 7.83
C THR A 25 -11.27 -9.80 7.11
N THR A 26 -11.47 -9.82 5.79
CA THR A 26 -11.72 -8.62 4.99
C THR A 26 -13.07 -8.07 5.41
N ASN A 27 -13.11 -7.41 6.56
CA ASN A 27 -14.30 -6.72 7.02
C ASN A 27 -14.60 -5.64 5.98
N LYS A 28 -15.81 -5.67 5.44
CA LYS A 28 -16.37 -4.59 4.65
C LYS A 28 -16.35 -3.32 5.49
N PHE A 29 -15.28 -2.54 5.39
CA PHE A 29 -15.23 -1.22 6.00
C PHE A 29 -15.86 -0.24 5.01
N ILE A 30 -17.17 -0.04 5.14
CA ILE A 30 -17.82 1.13 4.57
C ILE A 30 -17.37 2.28 5.46
N SER A 31 -16.24 2.91 5.10
CA SER A 31 -15.91 4.19 5.72
C SER A 31 -17.03 5.16 5.33
N PRO A 32 -17.70 5.83 6.28
CA PRO A 32 -18.33 7.09 5.93
C PRO A 32 -17.21 7.98 5.35
N GLU A 33 -17.46 8.59 4.21
CA GLU A 33 -16.47 9.40 3.47
C GLU A 33 -15.81 10.45 4.38
N ASP A 34 -16.54 10.92 5.39
CA ASP A 34 -16.16 11.84 6.47
C ASP A 34 -14.97 11.39 7.34
N LYS A 35 -14.47 10.16 7.18
CA LYS A 35 -13.35 9.62 7.97
C LYS A 35 -12.03 9.49 7.21
N ILE A 36 -12.02 9.73 5.90
CA ILE A 36 -10.77 9.68 5.12
C ILE A 36 -9.94 10.94 5.42
N ASP A 37 -8.66 10.74 5.71
CA ASP A 37 -7.71 11.83 5.90
C ASP A 37 -7.18 12.27 4.53
N PHE A 38 -7.68 13.40 4.05
CA PHE A 38 -7.23 14.00 2.79
C PHE A 38 -5.99 14.89 2.95
N PHE A 39 -5.52 15.14 4.19
CA PHE A 39 -4.37 16.00 4.43
C PHE A 39 -3.12 15.38 3.77
N CYS A 40 -2.48 16.12 2.86
CA CYS A 40 -1.36 15.66 2.03
C CYS A 40 -1.65 14.43 1.14
N CYS A 41 -2.92 14.05 0.93
CA CYS A 41 -3.25 12.97 0.00
C CYS A 41 -2.94 13.38 -1.46
N GLY A 42 -2.64 12.40 -2.32
CA GLY A 42 -2.33 12.65 -3.73
C GLY A 42 -0.98 13.32 -4.00
N GLN A 43 -0.26 13.78 -2.95
CA GLN A 43 1.12 14.22 -3.07
C GLN A 43 2.01 13.01 -3.33
N ARG A 44 2.47 12.88 -4.57
CA ARG A 44 3.40 11.83 -4.98
C ARG A 44 4.82 12.30 -4.68
N PRO A 45 5.72 11.41 -4.22
CA PRO A 45 7.15 11.68 -4.29
C PRO A 45 7.45 12.10 -5.72
N LEU A 46 8.10 13.25 -5.85
CA LEU A 46 8.38 13.89 -7.13
C LEU A 46 9.05 12.86 -8.06
N ALA A 47 8.37 12.47 -9.14
CA ALA A 47 9.03 11.83 -10.26
C ALA A 47 10.13 12.77 -10.77
N THR A 48 11.11 12.25 -11.52
CA THR A 48 12.21 13.03 -12.09
C THR A 48 11.71 14.38 -12.64
N ASP A 49 12.40 15.47 -12.30
CA ASP A 49 12.01 16.86 -12.63
C ASP A 49 10.67 17.33 -12.04
N ASN A 50 10.31 16.90 -10.83
CA ASN A 50 9.10 17.35 -10.12
C ASN A 50 7.79 17.06 -10.88
N GLY A 51 7.78 16.01 -11.71
CA GLY A 51 6.63 15.67 -12.56
C GLY A 51 6.49 16.55 -13.82
N ALA A 52 7.44 17.47 -14.09
CA ALA A 52 7.43 18.25 -15.33
C ALA A 52 7.53 17.37 -16.58
N LEU A 53 8.26 16.26 -16.49
CA LEU A 53 8.43 15.30 -17.57
C LEU A 53 7.13 14.51 -17.87
N GLU A 54 6.37 14.16 -16.83
CA GLU A 54 5.05 13.51 -16.97
C GLU A 54 4.01 14.43 -17.63
N VAL A 55 4.08 15.74 -17.37
CA VAL A 55 3.19 16.75 -17.98
C VAL A 55 3.58 17.02 -19.44
N ALA A 56 4.88 17.09 -19.72
CA ALA A 56 5.40 17.35 -21.07
C ALA A 56 5.15 16.19 -22.05
N GLN A 57 5.02 14.95 -21.57
CA GLN A 57 4.76 13.75 -22.37
C GLN A 57 3.28 13.41 -22.57
N ARG A 58 2.35 14.37 -22.35
CA ARG A 58 0.91 14.21 -22.67
C ARG A 58 0.66 14.16 -24.18
N ASN A 59 1.10 13.08 -24.82
CA ASN A 59 0.99 12.91 -26.26
C ASN A 59 -0.23 12.05 -26.65
N GLY A 60 -1.18 11.85 -25.73
CA GLY A 60 -2.36 10.99 -25.93
C GLY A 60 -2.06 9.49 -26.07
N HIS A 61 -0.78 9.10 -26.01
CA HIS A 61 -0.33 7.72 -26.15
C HIS A 61 -0.14 7.07 -24.77
N VAL A 62 -0.53 5.80 -24.65
CA VAL A 62 -0.30 5.00 -23.45
C VAL A 62 1.21 4.82 -23.26
N GLN A 63 1.70 5.17 -22.07
CA GLN A 63 3.10 5.02 -21.67
C GLN A 63 3.16 4.24 -20.35
N GLU A 64 4.25 3.48 -20.18
CA GLU A 64 4.50 2.77 -18.94
C GLU A 64 4.73 3.79 -17.80
N ALA A 65 4.14 3.52 -16.64
CA ALA A 65 4.31 4.38 -15.48
C ALA A 65 5.75 4.29 -14.96
N ILE A 66 6.33 5.44 -14.58
CA ILE A 66 7.64 5.47 -13.91
C ILE A 66 7.54 4.63 -12.62
N PRO A 67 8.49 3.73 -12.33
CA PRO A 67 8.48 2.96 -11.09
C PRO A 67 8.29 3.85 -9.86
N HIS A 68 7.39 3.45 -8.96
CA HIS A 68 7.06 4.17 -7.72
C HIS A 68 6.39 5.55 -7.87
N SER A 69 6.07 6.02 -9.07
CA SER A 69 5.32 7.27 -9.30
C SER A 69 3.90 7.27 -8.73
N HIS A 70 3.31 6.08 -8.56
CA HIS A 70 1.94 5.90 -8.06
C HIS A 70 1.93 5.04 -6.78
N PRO A 71 2.49 5.54 -5.66
CA PRO A 71 2.72 4.75 -4.46
C PRO A 71 1.43 4.28 -3.75
N SER A 72 0.28 4.86 -4.09
CA SER A 72 -1.02 4.47 -3.53
C SER A 72 -1.64 3.25 -4.22
N ILE A 73 -1.13 2.81 -5.39
CA ILE A 73 -1.70 1.67 -6.11
C ILE A 73 -1.27 0.36 -5.43
N CYS A 74 -2.22 -0.51 -5.13
CA CYS A 74 -2.01 -1.79 -4.47
C CYS A 74 -2.49 -2.97 -5.33
N SER A 75 -1.67 -4.02 -5.40
CA SER A 75 -2.03 -5.30 -6.02
C SER A 75 -2.63 -6.24 -4.98
N ILE A 76 -3.84 -6.75 -5.24
CA ILE A 76 -4.60 -7.64 -4.35
C ILE A 76 -4.53 -9.06 -4.93
N ARG A 77 -4.14 -10.01 -4.08
CA ARG A 77 -4.06 -11.44 -4.38
C ARG A 77 -4.72 -12.27 -3.29
N ARG A 78 -5.22 -13.45 -3.66
CA ARG A 78 -5.65 -14.46 -2.67
C ARG A 78 -4.42 -15.08 -2.02
N VAL A 79 -4.46 -15.39 -0.73
CA VAL A 79 -3.30 -15.93 0.03
C VAL A 79 -2.64 -17.14 -0.65
N ASN A 80 -3.45 -18.01 -1.25
CA ASN A 80 -2.98 -19.23 -1.92
C ASN A 80 -2.79 -19.07 -3.43
N ASN A 81 -2.78 -17.83 -3.95
CA ASN A 81 -2.63 -17.55 -5.37
C ASN A 81 -1.52 -16.51 -5.60
N ILE A 82 -0.59 -16.82 -6.49
CA ILE A 82 0.50 -15.92 -6.88
C ILE A 82 0.07 -14.87 -7.92
N TYR A 83 -1.07 -15.08 -8.57
CA TYR A 83 -1.57 -14.19 -9.62
C TYR A 83 -2.27 -12.97 -9.04
N HIS A 84 -2.06 -11.82 -9.71
CA HIS A 84 -2.83 -10.60 -9.49
C HIS A 84 -4.31 -10.88 -9.77
N LYS A 85 -5.19 -10.51 -8.83
CA LYS A 85 -6.64 -10.64 -9.01
C LYS A 85 -7.32 -9.29 -9.21
N CYS A 86 -6.97 -8.32 -8.38
CA CYS A 86 -7.59 -7.00 -8.40
C CYS A 86 -6.62 -5.91 -7.96
N SER A 87 -7.00 -4.68 -8.26
CA SER A 87 -6.30 -3.49 -7.79
C SER A 87 -7.08 -2.77 -6.70
N GLY A 88 -6.39 -2.00 -5.87
CA GLY A 88 -6.99 -1.10 -4.91
C GLY A 88 -6.13 0.15 -4.68
N VAL A 89 -6.69 1.10 -3.93
CA VAL A 89 -6.02 2.35 -3.57
C VAL A 89 -5.81 2.40 -2.07
N LEU A 90 -4.57 2.62 -1.65
CA LEU A 90 -4.20 2.85 -0.26
C LEU A 90 -4.70 4.23 0.19
N VAL A 91 -5.49 4.24 1.26
CA VAL A 91 -5.98 5.46 1.92
C VAL A 91 -5.69 5.40 3.41
N LYS A 92 -5.68 6.56 4.04
CA LYS A 92 -5.52 6.71 5.49
C LYS A 92 -6.76 7.38 6.04
N ASN A 93 -7.21 6.99 7.23
CA ASN A 93 -8.28 7.67 7.94
C ASN A 93 -7.74 8.72 8.92
N LEU A 94 -8.62 9.58 9.45
CA LEU A 94 -8.27 10.61 10.44
C LEU A 94 -7.65 10.06 11.73
N ALA A 95 -7.84 8.77 12.02
CA ALA A 95 -7.26 8.08 13.17
C ALA A 95 -5.87 7.46 12.88
N GLY A 96 -5.28 7.72 11.71
CA GLY A 96 -3.95 7.20 11.37
C GLY A 96 -3.94 5.76 10.84
N LYS A 97 -5.09 5.13 10.62
CA LYS A 97 -5.19 3.75 10.12
C LYS A 97 -5.23 3.73 8.60
N TYR A 98 -4.54 2.76 8.00
CA TYR A 98 -4.49 2.56 6.56
C TYR A 98 -5.50 1.50 6.10
N PHE A 99 -6.10 1.73 4.94
CA PHE A 99 -7.09 0.87 4.31
C PHE A 99 -6.84 0.78 2.81
N ILE A 100 -7.33 -0.29 2.19
CA ILE A 100 -7.35 -0.43 0.73
C ILE A 100 -8.79 -0.31 0.26
N ILE A 101 -9.08 0.69 -0.57
CA ILE A 101 -10.36 0.82 -1.26
C ILE A 101 -10.27 0.02 -2.56
N THR A 102 -11.23 -0.87 -2.79
CA THR A 102 -11.34 -1.69 -4.01
C THR A 102 -12.81 -1.98 -4.31
N ASN A 103 -13.09 -2.55 -5.48
CA ASN A 103 -14.45 -2.95 -5.85
C ASN A 103 -14.88 -4.17 -5.00
N TRP A 104 -15.74 -3.95 -4.03
CA TRP A 104 -16.19 -5.01 -3.13
C TRP A 104 -16.80 -6.21 -3.87
N TYR A 105 -17.67 -5.99 -4.85
CA TYR A 105 -18.40 -7.09 -5.50
C TYR A 105 -17.45 -8.01 -6.27
N TYR A 106 -16.67 -7.45 -7.19
CA TYR A 106 -15.78 -8.24 -8.05
C TYR A 106 -14.47 -8.66 -7.36
N CYS A 107 -13.94 -7.84 -6.45
CA CYS A 107 -12.63 -8.06 -5.84
C CYS A 107 -12.67 -8.65 -4.44
N VAL A 108 -13.84 -8.80 -3.83
CA VAL A 108 -13.95 -9.38 -2.47
C VAL A 108 -15.09 -10.40 -2.36
N TYR A 109 -16.28 -10.12 -2.92
CA TYR A 109 -17.44 -10.99 -2.80
C TYR A 109 -17.46 -12.14 -3.81
N ASP A 110 -17.13 -11.89 -5.09
CA ASP A 110 -16.98 -12.89 -6.17
C ASP A 110 -15.69 -13.75 -6.01
N ILE A 111 -15.28 -13.92 -4.75
CA ILE A 111 -14.19 -14.76 -4.27
C ILE A 111 -14.75 -15.87 -3.35
N GLY A 112 -16.06 -15.88 -3.11
CA GLY A 112 -16.80 -16.99 -2.50
C GLY A 112 -16.96 -18.16 -3.45
#